data_AF-U9U7W1-F1
#
_entry.id   AF-U9U7W1-F1
#
_cell.length_a   1.000
_cell.length_b   1.000
_cell.length_c   1.000
_cell.angle_alpha   90.00
_cell.angle_beta   90.00
_cell.angle_gamma   90.00
#
_symmetry.space_group_name_H-M   'P 1'
#
loop_
_entity.id
_entity.type
_entity.pdbx_description
1 polymer ?
#
loop_
_entity_poly.entity_id
_entity_poly.type
_entity_poly.pdbx_seq_one_letter_code
_entity_poly.pdbx_strand_id
1 'polypeptide(L)'
;MENNAKPAGGAQIWRKELYSILGAFSFLYLSITTVFFYIRRRRIADIRYRPLRLNILNVIASITLCVMACLRTAFYPNFPCALVNWPAYIGFFLYCSSVTCRVISFTWIAKYNLAKLRLSIAYTPSLNLSNLSNNSINNNFNNNSPISPGIKERLEKDFPGVKLMNRLKMFKHFTTDKWLTYWIIFPTMLMALIFALVEQLTSPNLSIIPLSTNCTPAGIEYIPLHILNGTFLILIIPFLICLIYNIKDAYGLRNELMFNLVSGAIAYIGYFMIELVFPRWKNYFGSLMLAWVTFIICHTVSITIPLIQSFNNKVYSLPNSIKSSKRAIKRSLSTTKRNNQNNQNNIVIGDGKSKRYLMFEKVLEDSELFERYKVCAAACFCAELVIFLQEYQYLKILVAHSCTPSNKEVLPPPSPVLHITETGHVTFPNNSDLLNTSTATLVSPTFVTTPCTKSIAETVTAASWIPMPFELRTDYSTFYETFFDSNSDLAINFPGCLLSDIKEMVKDEKYELTMYEEAREEVLNLLYRNTFERFLKMYGIEIEKKGIYNKG
;
A
#
# COMPACT_ATOMS: atom_id res chain seq x y z
N MET A 1 55.01 -30.58 1.79
CA MET A 1 54.76 -31.12 3.14
C MET A 1 53.25 -31.15 3.37
N GLU A 2 52.58 -32.20 2.88
CA GLU A 2 51.20 -32.49 3.25
C GLU A 2 51.20 -32.98 4.69
N ASN A 3 50.79 -32.10 5.62
CA ASN A 3 50.55 -32.48 6.99
C ASN A 3 49.34 -33.42 7.01
N ASN A 4 49.60 -34.72 7.16
CA ASN A 4 48.63 -35.76 7.50
C ASN A 4 48.04 -35.53 8.91
N ALA A 5 47.39 -34.39 9.11
CA ALA A 5 46.55 -34.14 10.27
C ALA A 5 45.33 -35.06 10.13
N LYS A 6 45.40 -36.25 10.75
CA LYS A 6 44.25 -37.13 10.91
C LYS A 6 43.10 -36.29 11.49
N PRO A 7 41.96 -36.17 10.79
CA PRO A 7 40.81 -35.45 11.33
C PRO A 7 40.43 -36.15 12.64
N ALA A 8 40.42 -35.41 13.74
CA ALA A 8 40.00 -35.94 15.04
C ALA A 8 38.59 -36.56 14.89
N GLY A 9 38.53 -37.90 14.96
CA GLY A 9 37.47 -38.75 14.39
C GLY A 9 36.10 -38.73 15.07
N GLY A 10 35.70 -37.62 15.70
CA GLY A 10 34.40 -37.51 16.39
C GLY A 10 33.37 -36.58 15.71
N ALA A 11 33.77 -35.76 14.74
CA ALA A 11 32.95 -34.64 14.28
C ALA A 11 31.88 -34.97 13.21
N GLN A 12 31.93 -36.14 12.56
CA GLN A 12 31.14 -36.37 11.35
C GLN A 12 29.69 -36.87 11.60
N ILE A 13 29.46 -37.67 12.64
CA ILE A 13 28.15 -38.32 12.84
C ILE A 13 27.08 -37.31 13.28
N TRP A 14 27.35 -36.53 14.33
CA TRP A 14 26.38 -35.54 14.85
C TRP A 14 26.03 -34.47 13.82
N ARG A 15 27.02 -34.07 12.99
CA ARG A 15 26.85 -33.06 11.94
C ARG A 15 25.83 -33.53 10.89
N LYS A 16 25.96 -34.77 10.43
CA LYS A 16 25.04 -35.35 9.42
C LYS A 16 23.60 -35.37 9.94
N GLU A 17 23.39 -35.88 11.15
CA GLU A 17 22.06 -35.98 11.76
C GLU A 17 21.46 -34.59 12.01
N LEU A 18 22.21 -33.69 12.67
CA LEU A 18 21.75 -32.36 13.04
C LEU A 18 21.31 -31.55 11.82
N TYR A 19 22.15 -31.45 10.78
CA TYR A 19 21.84 -30.64 9.60
C TYR A 19 20.78 -31.28 8.71
N SER A 20 20.64 -32.62 8.69
CA SER A 20 19.54 -33.28 8.01
C SER A 20 18.20 -32.97 8.68
N ILE A 21 18.17 -33.06 10.02
CA ILE A 21 17.02 -32.66 10.84
C ILE A 21 16.69 -31.18 10.63
N LEU A 22 17.70 -30.30 10.65
CA LEU A 22 17.52 -28.87 10.42
C LEU A 22 16.96 -28.57 9.02
N GLY A 23 17.42 -29.29 7.99
CA GLY A 23 16.90 -29.18 6.63
C GLY A 23 15.42 -29.58 6.55
N ALA A 24 15.04 -30.69 7.19
CA ALA A 24 13.65 -31.14 7.26
C ALA A 24 12.76 -30.14 8.02
N PHE A 25 13.20 -29.64 9.18
CA PHE A 25 12.48 -28.60 9.93
C PHE A 25 12.34 -27.31 9.13
N SER A 26 13.39 -26.89 8.42
CA SER A 26 13.34 -25.70 7.55
C SER A 26 12.29 -25.87 6.45
N PHE A 27 12.27 -27.02 5.77
CA PHE A 27 11.26 -27.33 4.76
C PHE A 27 9.84 -27.26 5.32
N LEU A 28 9.59 -27.92 6.46
CA LEU A 28 8.28 -27.94 7.11
C LEU A 28 7.86 -26.54 7.56
N TYR A 29 8.74 -25.79 8.23
CA TYR A 29 8.48 -24.43 8.70
C TYR A 29 8.09 -23.50 7.55
N LEU A 30 8.91 -23.43 6.50
CA LEU A 30 8.70 -22.57 5.35
C LEU A 30 7.40 -22.94 4.61
N SER A 31 7.11 -24.23 4.45
CA SER A 31 5.91 -24.70 3.76
C SER A 31 4.63 -24.44 4.55
N ILE A 32 4.58 -24.83 5.83
CA ILE A 32 3.39 -24.73 6.67
C ILE A 32 2.97 -23.27 6.86
N THR A 33 3.92 -22.40 7.20
CA THR A 33 3.64 -20.97 7.39
C THR A 33 3.19 -20.29 6.10
N THR A 34 3.71 -20.70 4.94
CA THR A 34 3.27 -20.19 3.62
C THR A 34 1.86 -20.63 3.28
N VAL A 35 1.50 -21.89 3.56
CA VAL A 35 0.14 -22.40 3.36
C VAL A 35 -0.85 -21.64 4.25
N PHE A 36 -0.53 -21.44 5.54
CA PHE A 36 -1.38 -20.65 6.43
C PHE A 36 -1.50 -19.20 5.99
N PHE A 37 -0.40 -18.58 5.54
CA PHE A 37 -0.41 -17.25 4.96
C PHE A 37 -1.31 -17.16 3.73
N TYR A 38 -1.26 -18.14 2.83
CA TYR A 38 -2.12 -18.23 1.64
C TYR A 38 -3.60 -18.32 2.03
N ILE A 39 -3.95 -19.21 2.95
CA ILE A 39 -5.34 -19.42 3.41
C ILE A 39 -5.87 -18.14 4.07
N ARG A 40 -5.06 -17.52 4.94
CA ARG A 40 -5.46 -16.38 5.74
C ARG A 40 -5.56 -15.08 4.94
N ARG A 41 -4.79 -14.94 3.86
CA ARG A 41 -4.76 -13.74 3.00
C ARG A 41 -6.12 -13.24 2.56
N ARG A 42 -7.08 -14.14 2.30
CA ARG A 42 -8.43 -13.75 1.84
C ARG A 42 -9.21 -12.93 2.89
N ARG A 43 -8.87 -13.07 4.17
CA ARG A 43 -9.63 -12.47 5.28
C ARG A 43 -9.10 -11.13 5.77
N ILE A 44 -7.88 -10.74 5.41
CA ILE A 44 -7.18 -9.62 6.06
C ILE A 44 -6.62 -8.66 5.02
N ALA A 45 -6.92 -7.37 5.19
CA ALA A 45 -6.51 -6.30 4.29
C ALA A 45 -4.97 -6.17 4.23
N ASP A 46 -4.28 -6.26 5.37
CA ASP A 46 -2.81 -6.11 5.45
C ASP A 46 -2.04 -7.11 4.57
N ILE A 47 -2.58 -8.32 4.41
CA ILE A 47 -1.96 -9.38 3.60
C ILE A 47 -2.36 -9.25 2.12
N ARG A 48 -3.46 -8.58 1.82
CA ARG A 48 -4.03 -8.47 0.47
C ARG A 48 -3.09 -7.74 -0.48
N TYR A 49 -2.43 -6.67 -0.02
CA TYR A 49 -1.54 -5.84 -0.84
C TYR A 49 -0.18 -6.49 -1.16
N ARG A 50 0.13 -7.63 -0.56
CA ARG A 50 1.35 -8.38 -0.83
C ARG A 50 1.20 -9.19 -2.13
N PRO A 51 2.16 -9.12 -3.08
CA PRO A 51 2.09 -9.85 -4.34
C PRO A 51 2.26 -11.35 -4.10
N LEU A 52 1.18 -12.13 -4.25
CA LEU A 52 1.15 -13.51 -3.78
C LEU A 52 2.03 -14.44 -4.60
N ARG A 53 2.00 -14.30 -5.93
CA ARG A 53 2.77 -15.18 -6.82
C ARG A 53 4.25 -15.00 -6.56
N LEU A 54 4.68 -13.75 -6.47
CA LEU A 54 6.08 -13.39 -6.18
C LEU A 54 6.49 -13.92 -4.80
N ASN A 55 5.66 -13.76 -3.77
CA ASN A 55 5.94 -14.33 -2.45
C ASN A 55 6.09 -15.86 -2.47
N ILE A 56 5.20 -16.58 -3.16
CA ILE A 56 5.28 -18.04 -3.27
C ILE A 56 6.57 -18.45 -3.99
N LEU A 57 6.92 -17.79 -5.10
CA LEU A 57 8.17 -18.04 -5.83
C LEU A 57 9.40 -17.76 -4.95
N ASN A 58 9.37 -16.70 -4.15
CA ASN A 58 10.43 -16.39 -3.20
C ASN A 58 10.58 -17.47 -2.11
N VAL A 59 9.47 -18.02 -1.63
CA VAL A 59 9.47 -19.13 -0.67
C VAL A 59 10.02 -20.40 -1.31
N ILE A 60 9.63 -20.74 -2.54
CA ILE A 60 10.16 -21.91 -3.27
C ILE A 60 11.69 -21.78 -3.40
N ALA A 61 12.17 -20.61 -3.78
CA ALA A 61 13.60 -20.30 -3.83
C ALA A 61 14.28 -20.49 -2.46
N SER A 62 13.69 -19.94 -1.40
CA SER A 62 14.20 -20.03 -0.04
C SER A 62 14.24 -21.49 0.46
N ILE A 63 13.21 -22.29 0.20
CA ILE A 63 13.19 -23.73 0.52
C ILE A 63 14.33 -24.45 -0.19
N THR A 64 14.47 -24.19 -1.50
CA THR A 64 15.48 -24.82 -2.35
C THR A 64 16.89 -24.54 -1.82
N LEU A 65 17.19 -23.28 -1.52
CA LEU A 65 18.48 -22.85 -1.00
C LEU A 65 18.74 -23.33 0.43
N CYS A 66 17.74 -23.25 1.32
CA CYS A 66 17.87 -23.69 2.71
C CYS A 66 18.12 -25.20 2.82
N VAL A 67 17.34 -26.00 2.09
CA VAL A 67 17.49 -27.46 2.08
C VAL A 67 18.84 -27.84 1.46
N MET A 68 19.22 -27.24 0.33
CA MET A 68 20.55 -27.47 -0.26
C MET A 68 21.68 -27.10 0.70
N ALA A 69 21.61 -25.95 1.37
CA ALA A 69 22.63 -25.52 2.32
C ALA A 69 22.78 -26.51 3.48
N CYS A 70 21.65 -27.00 4.03
CA CYS A 70 21.63 -27.99 5.10
C CYS A 70 22.19 -29.34 4.64
N LEU A 71 21.75 -29.86 3.49
CA LEU A 71 22.23 -31.14 2.96
C LEU A 71 23.72 -31.08 2.60
N ARG A 72 24.18 -30.02 1.93
CA ARG A 72 25.60 -29.82 1.66
C ARG A 72 26.41 -29.82 2.94
N THR A 73 25.91 -29.17 4.00
CA THR A 73 26.60 -29.15 5.28
C THR A 73 26.55 -30.51 5.96
N ALA A 74 25.43 -31.24 5.93
CA ALA A 74 25.28 -32.57 6.51
C ALA A 74 26.23 -33.62 5.91
N PHE A 75 26.43 -33.58 4.59
CA PHE A 75 27.15 -34.60 3.84
C PHE A 75 28.55 -34.19 3.37
N TYR A 76 29.07 -33.04 3.82
CA TYR A 76 30.42 -32.58 3.48
C TYR A 76 31.50 -33.56 3.99
N PRO A 77 32.53 -33.91 3.17
CA PRO A 77 32.82 -33.42 1.82
C PRO A 77 32.19 -34.25 0.69
N ASN A 78 31.45 -35.32 1.00
CA ASN A 78 30.95 -36.29 0.03
C ASN A 78 29.63 -35.86 -0.67
N PHE A 79 29.24 -34.59 -0.59
CA PHE A 79 28.00 -34.12 -1.20
C PHE A 79 28.21 -33.83 -2.69
N PRO A 80 27.39 -34.36 -3.61
CA PRO A 80 27.60 -34.20 -5.04
C PRO A 80 27.58 -32.74 -5.50
N CYS A 81 28.55 -32.35 -6.33
CA CYS A 81 28.67 -30.96 -6.78
C CYS A 81 27.50 -30.49 -7.65
N ALA A 82 26.95 -31.38 -8.48
CA ALA A 82 25.75 -31.08 -9.26
C ALA A 82 24.55 -30.70 -8.37
N LEU A 83 24.38 -31.36 -7.22
CA LEU A 83 23.30 -31.05 -6.27
C LEU A 83 23.53 -29.76 -5.47
N VAL A 84 24.74 -29.18 -5.52
CA VAL A 84 24.98 -27.81 -5.06
C VAL A 84 24.71 -26.83 -6.18
N ASN A 85 25.23 -27.10 -7.38
CA ASN A 85 25.19 -26.16 -8.50
C ASN A 85 23.77 -25.83 -8.94
N TRP A 86 22.96 -26.87 -9.22
CA TRP A 86 21.60 -26.67 -9.73
C TRP A 86 20.70 -25.87 -8.78
N PRO A 87 20.57 -26.23 -7.49
CA PRO A 87 19.79 -25.43 -6.55
C PRO A 87 20.38 -24.04 -6.30
N ALA A 88 21.71 -23.86 -6.39
CA ALA A 88 22.32 -22.55 -6.25
C ALA A 88 21.90 -21.62 -7.40
N TYR A 89 21.99 -22.07 -8.65
CA TYR A 89 21.53 -21.31 -9.81
C TYR A 89 20.03 -21.06 -9.79
N ILE A 90 19.23 -22.13 -9.75
CA ILE A 90 17.76 -22.03 -9.77
C ILE A 90 17.27 -21.20 -8.58
N GLY A 91 17.72 -21.54 -7.38
CA GLY A 91 17.27 -20.90 -6.15
C GLY A 91 17.69 -19.44 -6.06
N PHE A 92 18.95 -19.11 -6.36
CA PHE A 92 19.42 -17.72 -6.22
C PHE A 92 18.79 -16.80 -7.27
N PHE A 93 18.70 -17.24 -8.53
CA PHE A 93 18.04 -16.45 -9.57
C PHE A 93 16.55 -16.26 -9.28
N LEU A 94 15.86 -17.30 -8.81
CA LEU A 94 14.45 -17.19 -8.43
C LEU A 94 14.26 -16.24 -7.24
N TYR A 95 15.14 -16.29 -6.25
CA TYR A 95 15.12 -15.40 -5.08
C TYR A 95 15.34 -13.93 -5.50
N CYS A 96 16.44 -13.65 -6.19
CA CYS A 96 16.80 -12.29 -6.59
C CYS A 96 15.79 -11.67 -7.55
N SER A 97 15.34 -12.41 -8.56
CA SER A 97 14.32 -11.93 -9.49
C SER A 97 12.98 -11.69 -8.80
N SER A 98 12.56 -12.57 -7.88
CA SER A 98 11.34 -12.38 -7.10
C SER A 98 11.40 -11.16 -6.19
N VAL A 99 12.48 -10.99 -5.41
CA VAL A 99 12.67 -9.81 -4.55
C VAL A 99 12.67 -8.53 -5.39
N THR A 100 13.35 -8.51 -6.52
CA THR A 100 13.36 -7.38 -7.47
C THR A 100 11.94 -7.03 -7.95
N CYS A 101 11.20 -8.04 -8.43
CA CYS A 101 9.83 -7.86 -8.89
C CYS A 101 8.90 -7.36 -7.77
N ARG A 102 9.09 -7.83 -6.52
CA ARG A 102 8.34 -7.35 -5.36
C ARG A 102 8.58 -5.87 -5.10
N VAL A 103 9.85 -5.43 -5.16
CA VAL A 103 10.22 -4.02 -4.97
C VAL A 103 9.62 -3.14 -6.07
N ILE A 104 9.72 -3.57 -7.34
CA ILE A 104 9.15 -2.84 -8.48
C ILE A 104 7.63 -2.74 -8.35
N SER A 105 6.95 -3.85 -8.08
CA SER A 105 5.49 -3.89 -7.90
C SER A 105 5.04 -2.99 -6.75
N PHE A 106 5.71 -3.05 -5.60
CA PHE A 106 5.41 -2.19 -4.45
C PHE A 106 5.62 -0.71 -4.77
N THR A 107 6.76 -0.37 -5.37
CA THR A 107 7.10 1.01 -5.78
C THR A 107 6.04 1.58 -6.71
N TRP A 108 5.59 0.76 -7.67
CA TRP A 108 4.56 1.13 -8.62
C TRP A 108 3.23 1.46 -7.93
N ILE A 109 2.73 0.53 -7.12
CA ILE A 109 1.44 0.67 -6.43
C ILE A 109 1.44 1.90 -5.54
N ALA A 110 2.53 2.15 -4.80
CA ALA A 110 2.66 3.32 -3.96
C ALA A 110 2.67 4.64 -4.75
N LYS A 111 3.49 4.72 -5.81
CA LYS A 111 3.54 5.93 -6.67
C LYS A 111 2.22 6.18 -7.39
N TYR A 112 1.52 5.13 -7.81
CA TYR A 112 0.22 5.24 -8.46
C TYR A 112 -0.85 5.81 -7.52
N ASN A 113 -0.92 5.33 -6.27
CA ASN A 113 -1.85 5.86 -5.27
C ASN A 113 -1.52 7.31 -4.87
N LEU A 114 -0.23 7.65 -4.78
CA LEU A 114 0.19 9.04 -4.54
C LEU A 114 -0.17 9.95 -5.73
N ALA A 115 -0.01 9.46 -6.96
CA ALA A 115 -0.40 10.21 -8.16
C ALA A 115 -1.91 10.44 -8.22
N LYS A 116 -2.74 9.43 -7.91
CA LYS A 116 -4.20 9.58 -7.76
C LYS A 116 -4.56 10.75 -6.86
N LEU A 117 -3.95 10.80 -5.67
CA LEU A 117 -4.19 11.88 -4.71
C LEU A 117 -3.74 13.26 -5.24
N ARG A 118 -2.62 13.33 -5.96
CA ARG A 118 -2.15 14.60 -6.53
C ARG A 118 -3.07 15.14 -7.62
N LEU A 119 -3.70 14.25 -8.39
CA LEU A 119 -4.63 14.67 -9.44
C LEU A 119 -5.91 15.25 -8.89
N SER A 120 -6.48 14.69 -7.82
CA SER A 120 -7.71 15.25 -7.24
C SER A 120 -7.51 16.70 -6.80
N ILE A 121 -6.33 17.01 -6.25
CA ILE A 121 -5.95 18.38 -5.87
C ILE A 121 -5.88 19.30 -7.11
N ALA A 122 -5.37 18.81 -8.24
CA ALA A 122 -5.28 19.59 -9.48
C ALA A 122 -6.64 19.81 -10.15
N TYR A 123 -7.57 18.87 -10.00
CA TYR A 123 -8.91 18.96 -10.57
C TYR A 123 -9.87 19.82 -9.74
N THR A 124 -9.58 20.06 -8.46
CA THR A 124 -10.36 20.99 -7.66
C THR A 124 -10.13 22.39 -8.25
N PRO A 125 -11.09 22.99 -8.97
CA PRO A 125 -10.88 24.30 -9.55
C PRO A 125 -10.58 25.24 -8.39
N SER A 126 -9.38 25.80 -8.35
CA SER A 126 -9.10 26.91 -7.44
C SER A 126 -10.10 27.98 -7.84
N LEU A 127 -11.17 28.11 -7.05
CA LEU A 127 -12.18 29.16 -7.17
C LEU A 127 -11.50 30.50 -6.85
N ASN A 128 -10.55 30.91 -7.69
CA ASN A 128 -10.06 32.28 -7.79
C ASN A 128 -11.12 33.07 -8.57
N LEU A 129 -12.35 33.05 -8.06
CA LEU A 129 -13.49 33.83 -8.54
C LEU A 129 -13.25 35.34 -8.31
N SER A 130 -12.25 35.68 -7.48
CA SER A 130 -11.89 37.05 -7.13
C SER A 130 -11.38 37.90 -8.30
N ASN A 131 -10.91 37.30 -9.40
CA ASN A 131 -10.37 38.07 -10.53
C ASN A 131 -11.34 38.22 -11.72
N LEU A 132 -12.47 37.52 -11.72
CA LEU A 132 -13.49 37.66 -12.77
C LEU A 132 -14.49 38.78 -12.48
N SER A 133 -14.72 39.12 -11.20
CA SER A 133 -15.68 40.16 -10.80
C SER A 133 -15.22 41.59 -11.12
N ASN A 134 -13.92 41.89 -11.11
CA ASN A 134 -13.45 43.29 -11.27
C ASN A 134 -13.33 43.79 -12.71
N ASN A 135 -13.36 42.91 -13.72
CA ASN A 135 -13.19 43.33 -15.12
C ASN A 135 -14.47 43.32 -15.97
N SER A 136 -15.62 42.85 -15.44
CA SER A 136 -16.86 42.74 -16.22
C SER A 136 -17.86 43.88 -16.03
N ILE A 137 -17.59 44.87 -15.19
CA ILE A 137 -18.57 45.95 -14.91
C ILE A 137 -18.71 46.97 -16.05
N ASN A 138 -17.80 47.01 -17.04
CA ASN A 138 -17.80 48.11 -18.03
C ASN A 138 -18.21 47.80 -19.47
N ASN A 139 -18.67 46.58 -19.82
CA ASN A 139 -19.09 46.30 -21.20
C ASN A 139 -20.55 45.86 -21.29
N ASN A 140 -21.38 46.75 -21.85
CA ASN A 140 -22.75 46.53 -22.30
C ASN A 140 -22.87 45.20 -23.07
N PHE A 141 -23.40 44.17 -22.42
CA PHE A 141 -23.63 42.86 -23.04
C PHE A 141 -25.08 42.75 -23.52
N ASN A 142 -25.23 42.84 -24.84
CA ASN A 142 -26.42 42.36 -25.55
C ASN A 142 -26.42 40.81 -25.53
N ASN A 143 -27.42 40.26 -24.85
CA ASN A 143 -28.14 39.00 -25.00
C ASN A 143 -27.61 37.87 -25.93
N ASN A 144 -27.62 36.66 -25.36
CA ASN A 144 -27.98 35.36 -25.97
C ASN A 144 -26.94 34.50 -26.72
N SER A 145 -25.69 34.43 -26.26
CA SER A 145 -24.82 33.29 -26.65
C SER A 145 -24.80 32.22 -25.53
N PRO A 146 -25.28 31.00 -25.78
CA PRO A 146 -25.16 29.90 -24.83
C PRO A 146 -23.67 29.64 -24.55
N ILE A 147 -23.31 29.68 -23.27
CA ILE A 147 -21.95 29.42 -22.77
C ILE A 147 -21.55 28.03 -23.28
N SER A 148 -20.65 28.01 -24.26
CA SER A 148 -20.21 26.79 -24.95
C SER A 148 -19.46 25.88 -23.97
N PRO A 149 -19.79 24.57 -23.89
CA PRO A 149 -19.14 23.60 -23.02
C PRO A 149 -17.65 23.33 -23.33
N GLY A 150 -17.04 24.00 -24.33
CA GLY A 150 -15.68 23.74 -24.81
C GLY A 150 -14.52 24.20 -23.92
N ILE A 151 -14.74 24.96 -22.84
CA ILE A 151 -13.64 25.45 -21.98
C ILE A 151 -13.12 24.35 -21.04
N LYS A 152 -14.01 23.48 -20.52
CA LYS A 152 -13.63 22.39 -19.61
C LYS A 152 -12.74 21.36 -20.31
N GLU A 153 -13.04 21.04 -21.57
CA GLU A 153 -12.31 20.04 -22.36
C GLU A 153 -10.91 20.52 -22.81
N ARG A 154 -10.72 21.83 -23.08
CA ARG A 154 -9.40 22.37 -23.43
C ARG A 154 -8.47 22.50 -22.22
N LEU A 155 -8.99 22.87 -21.06
CA LEU A 155 -8.17 22.94 -19.85
C LEU A 155 -7.65 21.54 -19.45
N GLU A 156 -8.47 20.50 -19.64
CA GLU A 156 -8.15 19.13 -19.24
C GLU A 156 -6.98 18.49 -20.04
N LYS A 157 -6.81 18.82 -21.32
CA LYS A 157 -5.77 18.20 -22.17
C LYS A 157 -4.35 18.67 -21.86
N ASP A 158 -4.18 19.85 -21.27
CA ASP A 158 -2.87 20.47 -21.06
C ASP A 158 -2.34 20.35 -19.61
N PHE A 159 -3.12 19.84 -18.67
CA PHE A 159 -2.61 19.61 -17.32
C PHE A 159 -1.53 18.51 -17.31
N PRO A 160 -0.33 18.80 -16.77
CA PRO A 160 0.77 17.83 -16.70
C PRO A 160 0.40 16.57 -15.90
N GLY A 161 -0.56 16.70 -14.96
CA GLY A 161 -1.09 15.59 -14.19
C GLY A 161 -1.78 14.51 -15.03
N VAL A 162 -2.64 14.90 -15.97
CA VAL A 162 -3.40 13.94 -16.79
C VAL A 162 -2.46 13.09 -17.65
N LYS A 163 -1.43 13.73 -18.23
CA LYS A 163 -0.37 13.05 -18.98
C LYS A 163 0.40 12.05 -18.09
N LEU A 164 0.72 12.43 -16.85
CA LEU A 164 1.35 11.53 -15.88
C LEU A 164 0.45 10.33 -15.57
N MET A 165 -0.84 10.55 -15.32
CA MET A 165 -1.77 9.47 -14.99
C MET A 165 -1.98 8.50 -16.14
N ASN A 166 -2.12 9.01 -17.36
CA ASN A 166 -2.25 8.18 -18.55
C ASN A 166 -0.99 7.32 -18.78
N ARG A 167 0.20 7.90 -18.53
CA ARG A 167 1.46 7.13 -18.52
C ARG A 167 1.40 6.04 -17.45
N LEU A 168 1.02 6.37 -16.21
CA LEU A 168 0.89 5.38 -15.15
C LEU A 168 -0.13 4.29 -15.50
N LYS A 169 -1.27 4.65 -16.08
CA LYS A 169 -2.29 3.68 -16.48
C LYS A 169 -1.76 2.67 -17.50
N MET A 170 -0.97 3.12 -18.48
CA MET A 170 -0.31 2.21 -19.42
C MET A 170 0.63 1.22 -18.71
N PHE A 171 1.36 1.68 -17.70
CA PHE A 171 2.28 0.84 -16.92
C PHE A 171 1.62 -0.04 -15.85
N LYS A 172 0.34 0.17 -15.54
CA LYS A 172 -0.43 -0.67 -14.60
C LYS A 172 -0.41 -2.15 -15.02
N HIS A 173 -0.47 -2.43 -16.32
CA HIS A 173 -0.41 -3.81 -16.83
C HIS A 173 0.97 -4.45 -16.59
N PHE A 174 2.04 -3.69 -16.83
CA PHE A 174 3.44 -4.11 -16.70
C PHE A 174 3.91 -4.34 -15.26
N THR A 175 3.08 -4.03 -14.26
CA THR A 175 3.42 -4.15 -12.84
C THR A 175 2.56 -5.15 -12.10
N THR A 176 1.69 -5.85 -12.84
CA THR A 176 0.92 -6.97 -12.28
C THR A 176 1.83 -8.14 -11.97
N ASP A 177 1.54 -8.86 -10.86
CA ASP A 177 2.26 -10.09 -10.48
C ASP A 177 2.38 -11.07 -11.64
N LYS A 178 1.31 -11.20 -12.45
CA LYS A 178 1.29 -12.09 -13.60
C LYS A 178 2.33 -11.66 -14.63
N TRP A 179 2.29 -10.40 -15.03
CA TRP A 179 3.19 -9.86 -16.04
C TRP A 179 4.65 -9.98 -15.59
N LEU A 180 4.96 -9.54 -14.36
CA LEU A 180 6.32 -9.63 -13.80
C LEU A 180 6.82 -11.08 -13.74
N THR A 181 5.95 -12.03 -13.39
CA THR A 181 6.32 -13.45 -13.37
C THR A 181 6.64 -13.97 -14.77
N TYR A 182 5.80 -13.68 -15.77
CA TYR A 182 5.98 -14.21 -17.12
C TYR A 182 7.12 -13.53 -17.88
N TRP A 183 7.30 -12.22 -17.71
CA TRP A 183 8.25 -11.45 -18.53
C TRP A 183 9.60 -11.22 -17.87
N ILE A 184 9.71 -11.34 -16.55
CA ILE A 184 10.98 -11.18 -15.83
C ILE A 184 11.44 -12.50 -15.24
N ILE A 185 10.60 -13.16 -14.43
CA ILE A 185 11.03 -14.37 -13.71
C ILE A 185 11.24 -15.55 -14.67
N PHE A 186 10.31 -15.84 -15.58
CA PHE A 186 10.47 -16.99 -16.46
C PHE A 186 11.71 -16.92 -17.37
N PRO A 187 12.02 -15.79 -18.05
CA PRO A 187 13.26 -15.65 -18.82
C PRO A 187 14.53 -15.73 -17.96
N THR A 188 14.53 -15.11 -16.78
CA THR A 188 15.69 -15.19 -15.87
C THR A 188 15.92 -16.62 -15.36
N MET A 189 14.85 -17.38 -15.12
CA MET A 189 14.94 -18.80 -14.79
C MET A 189 15.44 -19.65 -15.95
N LEU A 190 14.97 -19.40 -17.18
CA LEU A 190 15.47 -20.08 -18.36
C LEU A 190 16.98 -19.84 -18.54
N MET A 191 17.43 -18.60 -18.36
CA MET A 191 18.86 -18.27 -18.38
C MET A 191 19.64 -19.00 -17.28
N ALA A 192 19.11 -19.08 -16.06
CA ALA A 192 19.75 -19.81 -14.97
C ALA A 192 19.91 -21.31 -15.27
N LEU A 193 18.89 -21.92 -15.89
CA LEU A 193 18.94 -23.33 -16.33
C LEU A 193 19.99 -23.54 -17.42
N ILE A 194 20.08 -22.62 -18.40
CA ILE A 194 21.10 -22.67 -19.45
C ILE A 194 22.50 -22.57 -18.83
N PHE A 195 22.74 -21.63 -17.92
CA PHE A 195 24.05 -21.51 -17.26
C PHE A 195 24.41 -22.75 -16.45
N ALA A 196 23.50 -23.26 -15.63
CA ALA A 196 23.74 -24.48 -14.85
C ALA A 196 24.05 -25.68 -15.74
N LEU A 197 23.34 -25.81 -16.88
CA LEU A 197 23.58 -26.88 -17.85
C LEU A 197 24.94 -26.73 -18.54
N VAL A 198 25.28 -25.53 -19.02
CA VAL A 198 26.56 -25.27 -19.68
C VAL A 198 27.72 -25.56 -18.74
N GLU A 199 27.65 -25.14 -17.49
CA GLU A 199 28.70 -25.43 -16.51
C GLU A 199 28.82 -26.92 -16.21
N GLN A 200 27.70 -27.64 -16.09
CA GLN A 200 27.73 -29.08 -15.89
C GLN A 200 28.37 -29.81 -17.08
N LEU A 201 28.09 -29.36 -18.31
CA LEU A 201 28.64 -29.97 -19.52
C LEU A 201 30.12 -29.62 -19.74
N THR A 202 30.57 -28.45 -19.29
CA THR A 202 31.94 -27.96 -19.53
C THR A 202 32.91 -28.33 -18.42
N SER A 203 32.46 -28.47 -17.17
CA SER A 203 33.33 -28.80 -16.05
C SER A 203 33.28 -30.27 -15.65
N PRO A 204 34.43 -31.00 -15.67
CA PRO A 204 34.49 -32.36 -15.16
C PRO A 204 34.20 -32.43 -13.65
N ASN A 205 34.47 -31.35 -12.91
CA ASN A 205 34.23 -31.27 -11.46
C ASN A 205 32.73 -31.20 -11.11
N LEU A 206 31.87 -30.88 -12.09
CA LEU A 206 30.40 -30.85 -11.94
C LEU A 206 29.71 -32.06 -12.59
N SER A 207 30.47 -33.03 -13.09
CA SER A 207 29.93 -34.22 -13.77
C SER A 207 29.11 -35.11 -12.82
N ILE A 208 28.01 -35.66 -13.35
CA ILE A 208 27.16 -36.65 -12.65
C ILE A 208 27.72 -38.07 -12.85
N ILE A 209 28.39 -38.31 -13.98
CA ILE A 209 28.95 -39.60 -14.36
C ILE A 209 30.39 -39.36 -14.86
N PRO A 210 31.43 -39.71 -14.09
CA PRO A 210 31.39 -40.18 -12.70
C PRO A 210 30.92 -39.10 -11.72
N LEU A 211 30.36 -39.49 -10.57
CA LEU A 211 29.82 -38.54 -9.60
C LEU A 211 30.95 -37.78 -8.88
N SER A 212 31.11 -36.49 -9.18
CA SER A 212 32.09 -35.64 -8.49
C SER A 212 31.58 -35.13 -7.14
N THR A 213 32.38 -35.32 -6.10
CA THR A 213 32.13 -34.79 -4.74
C THR A 213 33.14 -33.71 -4.34
N ASN A 214 34.20 -33.51 -5.11
CA ASN A 214 35.25 -32.55 -4.79
C ASN A 214 34.88 -31.14 -5.26
N CYS A 215 33.98 -30.48 -4.52
CA CYS A 215 33.48 -29.15 -4.88
C CYS A 215 34.33 -28.07 -4.20
N THR A 216 35.27 -27.48 -4.95
CA THR A 216 35.98 -26.29 -4.48
C THR A 216 35.09 -25.06 -4.65
N PRO A 217 34.67 -24.37 -3.56
CA PRO A 217 33.73 -23.25 -3.67
C PRO A 217 34.32 -22.02 -4.37
N ALA A 218 35.66 -21.94 -4.42
CA ALA A 218 36.43 -20.95 -5.17
C ALA A 218 36.90 -21.49 -6.54
N GLY A 219 36.30 -22.59 -7.02
CA GLY A 219 36.58 -23.13 -8.34
C GLY A 219 36.19 -22.13 -9.44
N ILE A 220 36.92 -22.17 -10.55
CA ILE A 220 36.67 -21.34 -11.74
C ILE A 220 35.23 -21.53 -12.25
N GLU A 221 34.68 -22.71 -12.00
CA GLU A 221 33.31 -23.09 -12.33
C GLU A 221 32.25 -22.19 -11.71
N TYR A 222 32.47 -21.65 -10.51
CA TYR A 222 31.48 -20.82 -9.81
C TYR A 222 31.62 -19.32 -10.11
N ILE A 223 32.60 -18.92 -10.92
CA ILE A 223 32.85 -17.52 -11.27
C ILE A 223 31.62 -16.86 -11.90
N PRO A 224 30.90 -17.47 -12.88
CA PRO A 224 29.72 -16.84 -13.47
C PRO A 224 28.63 -16.54 -12.42
N LEU A 225 28.34 -17.50 -11.54
CA LEU A 225 27.40 -17.30 -10.43
C LEU A 225 27.84 -16.13 -9.54
N HIS A 226 29.12 -16.06 -9.17
CA HIS A 226 29.65 -15.00 -8.31
C HIS A 226 29.62 -13.62 -8.99
N ILE A 227 29.89 -13.53 -10.28
CA ILE A 227 29.78 -12.28 -11.06
C ILE A 227 28.33 -11.80 -11.06
N LEU A 228 27.38 -12.70 -11.32
CA LEU A 228 25.95 -12.38 -11.36
C LEU A 228 25.44 -11.92 -9.99
N ASN A 229 25.83 -12.63 -8.92
CA ASN A 229 25.49 -12.26 -7.56
C ASN A 229 26.14 -10.94 -7.14
N GLY A 230 27.42 -10.74 -7.49
CA GLY A 230 28.13 -9.48 -7.25
C GLY A 230 27.47 -8.31 -7.98
N THR A 231 27.08 -8.50 -9.24
CA THR A 231 26.33 -7.51 -10.03
C THR A 231 25.00 -7.16 -9.37
N PHE A 232 24.26 -8.17 -8.90
CA PHE A 232 23.01 -7.96 -8.17
C PHE A 232 23.21 -7.12 -6.91
N LEU A 233 24.25 -7.44 -6.12
CA LEU A 233 24.53 -6.76 -4.86
C LEU A 233 25.03 -5.33 -5.03
N ILE A 234 25.89 -5.09 -6.02
CA ILE A 234 26.57 -3.79 -6.20
C ILE A 234 25.72 -2.82 -7.02
N LEU A 235 24.99 -3.30 -8.03
CA LEU A 235 24.21 -2.44 -8.93
C LEU A 235 22.72 -2.47 -8.60
N ILE A 236 22.14 -3.67 -8.52
CA ILE A 236 20.68 -3.81 -8.44
C ILE A 236 20.17 -3.43 -7.04
N ILE A 237 20.79 -3.91 -5.96
CA ILE A 237 20.33 -3.61 -4.60
C ILE A 237 20.34 -2.10 -4.29
N PRO A 238 21.41 -1.32 -4.54
CA PRO A 238 21.39 0.12 -4.28
C PRO A 238 20.32 0.85 -5.09
N PHE A 239 20.13 0.46 -6.35
CA PHE A 239 19.06 0.99 -7.19
C PHE A 239 17.67 0.70 -6.60
N LEU A 240 17.42 -0.54 -6.17
CA LEU A 240 16.16 -0.94 -5.55
C LEU A 240 15.91 -0.20 -4.23
N ILE A 241 16.93 -0.01 -3.40
CA ILE A 241 16.86 0.77 -2.16
C ILE A 241 16.49 2.23 -2.49
N CYS A 242 17.14 2.84 -3.48
CA CYS A 242 16.83 4.19 -3.93
C CYS A 242 15.36 4.33 -4.37
N LEU A 243 14.83 3.34 -5.09
CA LEU A 243 13.43 3.33 -5.54
C LEU A 243 12.41 3.39 -4.38
N ILE A 244 12.67 2.70 -3.28
CA ILE A 244 11.74 2.61 -2.14
C ILE A 244 12.04 3.59 -1.00
N TYR A 245 13.17 4.29 -1.04
CA TYR A 245 13.62 5.17 0.05
C TYR A 245 12.63 6.30 0.38
N ASN A 246 12.03 6.94 -0.63
CA ASN A 246 11.11 8.06 -0.45
C ASN A 246 9.64 7.65 -0.30
N ILE A 247 9.34 6.34 -0.21
CA ILE A 247 7.98 5.86 -0.12
C ILE A 247 7.56 5.79 1.35
N LYS A 248 6.47 6.48 1.70
CA LYS A 248 5.79 6.30 2.98
C LYS A 248 4.85 5.12 2.87
N ASP A 249 4.91 4.23 3.83
CA ASP A 249 4.14 2.98 3.83
C ASP A 249 3.52 2.75 5.20
N ALA A 250 2.22 2.48 5.20
CA ALA A 250 1.45 2.25 6.41
C ALA A 250 1.49 0.77 6.85
N TYR A 251 1.85 -0.16 5.95
CA TYR A 251 1.81 -1.60 6.20
C TYR A 251 3.17 -2.20 6.60
N GLY A 252 4.25 -1.42 6.57
CA GLY A 252 5.61 -1.90 6.86
C GLY A 252 6.22 -2.80 5.79
N LEU A 253 5.59 -2.93 4.61
CA LEU A 253 6.10 -3.58 3.41
C LEU A 253 7.44 -2.97 2.96
N ARG A 254 7.59 -1.64 3.02
CA ARG A 254 8.86 -0.97 2.70
C ARG A 254 9.99 -1.49 3.59
N ASN A 255 9.76 -1.50 4.91
CA ASN A 255 10.78 -1.87 5.89
C ASN A 255 11.16 -3.35 5.75
N GLU A 256 10.18 -4.20 5.49
CA GLU A 256 10.41 -5.61 5.17
C GLU A 256 11.25 -5.80 3.91
N LEU A 257 10.93 -5.09 2.81
CA LEU A 257 11.69 -5.20 1.56
C LEU A 257 13.12 -4.67 1.74
N MET A 258 13.30 -3.54 2.43
CA MET A 258 14.62 -3.03 2.80
C MET A 258 15.41 -4.06 3.62
N PHE A 259 14.77 -4.64 4.63
CA PHE A 259 15.39 -5.64 5.48
C PHE A 259 15.86 -6.85 4.66
N ASN A 260 15.02 -7.37 3.76
CA ASN A 260 15.37 -8.51 2.89
C ASN A 260 16.54 -8.21 1.94
N LEU A 261 16.62 -6.98 1.40
CA LEU A 261 17.72 -6.56 0.53
C LEU A 261 19.04 -6.45 1.30
N VAL A 262 19.01 -5.79 2.46
CA VAL A 262 20.21 -5.55 3.29
C VAL A 262 20.71 -6.84 3.93
N SER A 263 19.82 -7.66 4.50
CA SER A 263 20.20 -8.93 5.13
C SER A 263 20.80 -9.91 4.11
N GLY A 264 20.28 -9.93 2.87
CA GLY A 264 20.83 -10.70 1.77
C GLY A 264 22.27 -10.29 1.41
N ALA A 265 22.53 -8.97 1.34
CA ALA A 265 23.88 -8.45 1.11
C ALA A 265 24.86 -8.83 2.24
N ILE A 266 24.44 -8.68 3.49
CA ILE A 266 25.24 -9.08 4.66
C ILE A 266 25.54 -10.58 4.62
N ALA A 267 24.56 -11.42 4.30
CA ALA A 267 24.73 -12.87 4.21
C ALA A 267 25.76 -13.27 3.16
N TYR A 268 25.74 -12.60 2.01
CA TYR A 268 26.67 -12.89 0.92
C TYR A 268 28.10 -12.45 1.23
N ILE A 269 28.28 -11.29 1.87
CA ILE A 269 29.59 -10.85 2.37
C ILE A 269 30.11 -11.87 3.39
N GLY A 270 29.26 -12.28 4.34
CA GLY A 270 29.66 -13.22 5.36
C GLY A 270 29.94 -14.63 4.81
N TYR A 271 29.29 -15.05 3.71
CA TYR A 271 29.65 -16.27 2.98
C TYR A 271 31.12 -16.24 2.56
N PHE A 272 31.57 -15.15 1.90
CA PHE A 272 32.97 -15.00 1.49
C PHE A 272 33.92 -14.83 2.67
N MET A 273 33.50 -14.16 3.74
CA MET A 273 34.33 -14.04 4.95
C MET A 273 34.60 -15.42 5.57
N ILE A 274 33.59 -16.28 5.70
CA ILE A 274 33.79 -17.65 6.19
C ILE A 274 34.63 -18.46 5.19
N GLU A 275 34.41 -18.25 3.89
CA GLU A 275 35.11 -18.99 2.84
C GLU A 275 36.61 -18.65 2.74
N LEU A 276 36.96 -17.37 2.85
CA LEU A 276 38.32 -16.86 2.61
C LEU A 276 39.11 -16.66 3.91
N VAL A 277 38.46 -16.14 4.96
CA VAL A 277 39.15 -15.71 6.19
C VAL A 277 39.18 -16.81 7.24
N PHE A 278 38.13 -17.64 7.33
CA PHE A 278 37.97 -18.64 8.41
C PHE A 278 37.90 -20.09 7.92
N PRO A 279 38.90 -20.62 7.19
CA PRO A 279 38.84 -21.96 6.61
C PRO A 279 38.69 -23.07 7.65
N ARG A 280 39.21 -22.88 8.88
CA ARG A 280 39.06 -23.85 9.98
C ARG A 280 37.61 -24.01 10.44
N TRP A 281 36.80 -22.95 10.32
CA TRP A 281 35.41 -22.95 10.76
C TRP A 281 34.50 -23.77 9.84
N LYS A 282 34.90 -23.96 8.56
CA LYS A 282 34.15 -24.77 7.58
C LYS A 282 33.91 -26.22 8.02
N ASN A 283 34.77 -26.75 8.88
CA ASN A 283 34.63 -28.08 9.45
C ASN A 283 33.43 -28.19 10.41
N TYR A 284 33.02 -27.08 11.01
CA TYR A 284 31.90 -27.02 11.96
C TYR A 284 30.67 -26.35 11.35
N PHE A 285 30.89 -25.22 10.66
CA PHE A 285 29.85 -24.35 10.13
C PHE A 285 30.09 -24.13 8.63
N GLY A 286 29.23 -24.72 7.79
CA GLY A 286 29.32 -24.50 6.34
C GLY A 286 29.13 -23.03 5.99
N SER A 287 29.87 -22.50 5.02
CA SER A 287 29.78 -21.09 4.61
C SER A 287 28.37 -20.68 4.15
N LEU A 288 27.59 -21.62 3.61
CA LEU A 288 26.17 -21.40 3.26
C LEU A 288 25.21 -21.28 4.45
N MET A 289 25.63 -21.64 5.66
CA MET A 289 24.76 -21.58 6.84
C MET A 289 24.39 -20.14 7.22
N LEU A 290 25.24 -19.15 6.91
CA LEU A 290 24.85 -17.75 7.08
C LEU A 290 23.72 -17.34 6.14
N ALA A 291 23.76 -17.80 4.89
CA ALA A 291 22.65 -17.59 3.95
C ALA A 291 21.38 -18.29 4.43
N TRP A 292 21.48 -19.51 4.97
CA TRP A 292 20.35 -20.22 5.59
C TRP A 292 19.71 -19.40 6.71
N VAL A 293 20.50 -18.88 7.66
CA VAL A 293 19.99 -18.01 8.74
C VAL A 293 19.24 -16.82 8.16
N THR A 294 19.84 -16.14 7.18
CA THR A 294 19.21 -14.98 6.53
C THR A 294 17.89 -15.35 5.86
N PHE A 295 17.80 -16.46 5.12
CA PHE A 295 16.54 -16.88 4.49
C PHE A 295 15.46 -17.21 5.52
N ILE A 296 15.80 -17.83 6.65
CA ILE A 296 14.86 -18.08 7.76
C ILE A 296 14.36 -16.77 8.36
N ILE A 297 15.25 -15.79 8.59
CA ILE A 297 14.85 -14.48 9.13
C ILE A 297 13.99 -13.73 8.11
N CYS A 298 14.40 -13.65 6.84
CA CYS A 298 13.63 -13.02 5.77
C CYS A 298 12.23 -13.62 5.65
N HIS A 299 12.13 -14.95 5.66
CA HIS A 299 10.84 -15.64 5.65
C HIS A 299 9.99 -15.29 6.88
N THR A 300 10.62 -15.25 8.06
CA THR A 300 9.95 -14.91 9.31
C THR A 300 9.38 -13.50 9.26
N VAL A 301 10.15 -12.53 8.79
CA VAL A 301 9.71 -11.12 8.65
C VAL A 301 8.64 -10.99 7.56
N SER A 302 8.80 -11.66 6.41
CA SER A 302 7.90 -11.51 5.27
C SER A 302 6.57 -12.26 5.38
N ILE A 303 6.56 -13.41 6.04
CA ILE A 303 5.42 -14.34 6.05
C ILE A 303 4.93 -14.59 7.47
N THR A 304 5.81 -15.01 8.37
CA THR A 304 5.42 -15.47 9.72
C THR A 304 4.92 -14.33 10.61
N ILE A 305 5.61 -13.19 10.66
CA ILE A 305 5.18 -12.04 11.49
C ILE A 305 3.83 -11.50 11.02
N PRO A 306 3.60 -11.19 9.72
CA PRO A 306 2.28 -10.78 9.24
C PRO A 306 1.20 -11.82 9.54
N LEU A 307 1.52 -13.12 9.42
CA LEU A 307 0.58 -14.19 9.73
C LEU A 307 0.18 -14.20 11.21
N ILE A 308 1.13 -14.07 12.14
CA ILE A 308 0.87 -14.01 13.60
C ILE A 308 0.07 -12.76 13.94
N GLN A 309 0.47 -11.59 13.43
CA GLN A 309 -0.28 -10.34 13.61
C GLN A 309 -1.73 -10.46 13.13
N SER A 310 -1.94 -11.23 12.07
CA SER A 310 -3.26 -11.52 11.51
C SER A 310 -4.19 -12.31 12.46
N PHE A 311 -3.62 -13.05 13.43
CA PHE A 311 -4.38 -13.76 14.46
C PHE A 311 -4.57 -12.91 15.71
N ASN A 312 -3.57 -12.10 16.06
CA ASN A 312 -3.61 -11.25 17.26
C ASN A 312 -4.51 -10.03 17.09
N ASN A 313 -4.52 -9.44 15.89
CA ASN A 313 -5.51 -8.43 15.56
C ASN A 313 -6.85 -9.14 15.52
N LYS A 314 -7.60 -9.03 16.62
CA LYS A 314 -9.04 -9.34 16.64
C LYS A 314 -9.57 -8.61 15.43
N VAL A 315 -9.85 -9.37 14.37
CA VAL A 315 -10.51 -8.88 13.17
C VAL A 315 -11.61 -8.01 13.75
N TYR A 316 -11.59 -6.70 13.47
CA TYR A 316 -12.75 -5.87 13.75
C TYR A 316 -13.84 -6.57 12.96
N SER A 317 -14.52 -7.50 13.62
CA SER A 317 -15.57 -8.29 13.03
C SER A 317 -16.48 -7.22 12.53
N LEU A 318 -16.59 -7.11 11.20
CA LEU A 318 -17.56 -6.22 10.59
C LEU A 318 -18.79 -6.39 11.47
N PRO A 319 -19.22 -5.35 12.21
CA PRO A 319 -20.51 -5.42 12.85
C PRO A 319 -21.41 -5.93 11.73
N ASN A 320 -22.17 -7.00 11.95
CA ASN A 320 -23.15 -7.49 10.99
C ASN A 320 -24.19 -6.38 10.84
N SER A 321 -23.82 -5.29 10.19
CA SER A 321 -24.57 -4.07 10.10
C SER A 321 -25.47 -4.23 8.89
N ILE A 322 -26.71 -3.83 9.12
CA ILE A 322 -27.72 -3.45 8.13
C ILE A 322 -28.66 -4.56 7.64
N LYS A 323 -28.42 -5.87 7.88
CA LYS A 323 -29.54 -6.84 7.67
C LYS A 323 -30.62 -6.79 8.77
N SER A 324 -30.40 -6.12 9.91
CA SER A 324 -31.36 -6.06 11.01
C SER A 324 -31.96 -4.68 11.32
N SER A 325 -31.56 -3.60 10.63
CA SER A 325 -32.09 -2.25 10.93
C SER A 325 -33.62 -2.16 10.73
N LYS A 326 -34.20 -2.90 9.77
CA LYS A 326 -35.66 -2.96 9.60
C LYS A 326 -36.39 -3.86 10.62
N ARG A 327 -35.70 -4.68 11.43
CA ARG A 327 -36.33 -5.56 12.45
C ARG A 327 -35.97 -5.23 13.90
N ALA A 328 -34.84 -4.57 14.16
CA ALA A 328 -34.37 -4.29 15.52
C ALA A 328 -35.11 -3.12 16.20
N ILE A 329 -35.72 -2.20 15.44
CA ILE A 329 -36.51 -1.10 16.01
C ILE A 329 -37.81 -1.58 16.68
N LYS A 330 -38.29 -2.80 16.38
CA LYS A 330 -39.56 -3.31 16.94
C LYS A 330 -39.41 -4.23 18.17
N ARG A 331 -38.19 -4.47 18.69
CA ARG A 331 -37.97 -5.43 19.80
C ARG A 331 -37.15 -4.93 21.00
N SER A 332 -36.67 -3.69 21.04
CA SER A 332 -35.83 -3.19 22.14
C SER A 332 -36.58 -2.65 23.37
N LEU A 333 -37.91 -2.78 23.46
CA LEU A 333 -38.70 -2.26 24.58
C LEU A 333 -38.97 -3.26 25.72
N SER A 334 -38.42 -4.48 25.69
CA SER A 334 -38.62 -5.42 26.79
C SER A 334 -37.44 -6.38 26.95
N THR A 335 -36.47 -6.02 27.80
CA THR A 335 -35.81 -6.89 28.81
C THR A 335 -34.50 -6.26 29.29
N THR A 336 -34.67 -5.27 30.16
CA THR A 336 -33.61 -4.76 31.04
C THR A 336 -33.48 -5.69 32.24
N LYS A 337 -32.34 -6.39 32.40
CA LYS A 337 -31.57 -6.48 33.66
C LYS A 337 -30.50 -7.57 33.60
N ARG A 338 -29.35 -7.21 34.19
CA ARG A 338 -28.31 -8.02 34.85
C ARG A 338 -27.05 -8.41 34.05
N ASN A 339 -25.96 -7.84 34.58
CA ASN A 339 -24.58 -8.33 34.68
C ASN A 339 -23.67 -8.21 33.45
N ASN A 340 -22.94 -7.09 33.37
CA ASN A 340 -21.47 -7.13 33.32
C ASN A 340 -20.84 -5.74 33.54
N GLN A 341 -20.16 -5.57 34.67
CA GLN A 341 -19.63 -4.29 35.18
C GLN A 341 -18.17 -3.99 34.77
N ASN A 342 -17.52 -4.82 33.94
CA ASN A 342 -16.08 -4.67 33.63
C ASN A 342 -15.76 -4.08 32.24
N ASN A 343 -16.68 -3.37 31.60
CA ASN A 343 -16.46 -2.78 30.26
C ASN A 343 -16.73 -1.26 30.21
N GLN A 344 -16.39 -0.55 31.29
CA GLN A 344 -16.66 0.88 31.50
C GLN A 344 -15.89 1.85 30.59
N ASN A 345 -14.99 1.39 29.72
CA ASN A 345 -14.20 2.29 28.86
C ASN A 345 -14.87 2.65 27.53
N ASN A 346 -16.05 2.09 27.22
CA ASN A 346 -16.87 2.51 26.09
C ASN A 346 -18.07 3.30 26.58
N ILE A 347 -17.82 4.47 27.18
CA ILE A 347 -18.87 5.46 27.45
C ILE A 347 -19.36 5.94 26.09
N VAL A 348 -20.52 5.42 25.68
CA VAL A 348 -21.26 5.90 24.52
C VAL A 348 -21.82 7.27 24.89
N ILE A 349 -21.25 8.33 24.33
CA ILE A 349 -21.79 9.68 24.44
C ILE A 349 -23.08 9.74 23.60
N GLY A 350 -24.05 10.57 23.99
CA GLY A 350 -25.48 10.56 23.62
C GLY A 350 -25.88 10.34 22.15
N ASP A 351 -24.95 10.43 21.19
CA ASP A 351 -25.19 10.18 19.76
C ASP A 351 -24.82 8.76 19.29
N GLY A 352 -24.46 7.86 20.20
CA GLY A 352 -24.05 6.49 19.83
C GLY A 352 -22.61 6.39 19.31
N LYS A 353 -21.92 7.52 19.09
CA LYS A 353 -20.55 7.57 18.57
C LYS A 353 -19.51 7.25 19.66
N SER A 354 -18.52 6.43 19.31
CA SER A 354 -17.39 6.17 20.19
C SER A 354 -16.47 7.40 20.30
N LYS A 355 -15.83 7.61 21.46
CA LYS A 355 -14.81 8.67 21.64
C LYS A 355 -13.72 8.65 20.56
N ARG A 356 -13.36 7.46 20.09
CA ARG A 356 -12.38 7.25 19.01
C ARG A 356 -12.88 7.70 17.64
N TYR A 357 -14.17 7.54 17.36
CA TYR A 357 -14.78 8.04 16.12
C TYR A 357 -14.90 9.57 16.14
N LEU A 358 -15.28 10.18 17.27
CA LEU A 358 -15.27 11.64 17.42
C LEU A 358 -13.86 12.22 17.20
N MET A 359 -12.83 11.52 17.65
CA MET A 359 -11.44 11.91 17.39
C MET A 359 -11.09 11.84 15.90
N PHE A 360 -11.61 10.84 15.18
CA PHE A 360 -11.47 10.74 13.72
C PHE A 360 -12.17 11.91 13.01
N GLU A 361 -13.39 12.27 13.42
CA GLU A 361 -14.08 13.44 12.85
C GLU A 361 -13.27 14.73 13.07
N LYS A 362 -12.74 14.96 14.26
CA LYS A 362 -11.86 16.11 14.55
C LYS A 362 -10.61 16.16 13.67
N VAL A 363 -10.04 15.00 13.31
CA VAL A 363 -8.89 14.92 12.38
C VAL A 363 -9.28 15.30 10.96
N LEU A 364 -10.51 14.97 10.53
CA LEU A 364 -11.03 15.38 9.23
C LEU A 364 -11.45 16.86 9.19
N GLU A 365 -11.80 17.44 10.34
CA GLU A 365 -12.16 18.84 10.50
C GLU A 365 -10.95 19.79 10.52
N ASP A 366 -9.82 19.37 11.08
CA ASP A 366 -8.56 20.15 11.03
C ASP A 366 -7.92 20.02 9.64
N SER A 367 -7.77 21.14 8.92
CA SER A 367 -7.24 21.16 7.55
C SER A 367 -5.83 20.56 7.43
N GLU A 368 -4.93 20.83 8.39
CA GLU A 368 -3.56 20.33 8.35
C GLU A 368 -3.50 18.82 8.61
N LEU A 369 -4.26 18.34 9.59
CA LEU A 369 -4.37 16.92 9.89
C LEU A 369 -5.08 16.17 8.78
N PHE A 370 -6.09 16.76 8.15
CA PHE A 370 -6.75 16.16 7.00
C PHE A 370 -5.76 15.98 5.84
N GLU A 371 -4.94 16.98 5.50
CA GLU A 371 -3.87 16.83 4.49
C GLU A 371 -2.93 15.66 4.79
N ARG A 372 -2.48 15.53 6.04
CA ARG A 372 -1.64 14.40 6.48
C ARG A 372 -2.41 13.08 6.40
N TYR A 373 -3.70 13.10 6.71
CA TYR A 373 -4.59 11.95 6.59
C TYR A 373 -4.72 11.49 5.15
N LYS A 374 -4.79 12.41 4.18
CA LYS A 374 -4.80 12.08 2.74
C LYS A 374 -3.54 11.34 2.33
N VAL A 375 -2.37 11.81 2.77
CA VAL A 375 -1.09 11.13 2.52
C VAL A 375 -1.08 9.73 3.17
N CYS A 376 -1.63 9.58 4.37
CA CYS A 376 -1.78 8.28 5.02
C CYS A 376 -2.71 7.33 4.25
N ALA A 377 -3.85 7.82 3.75
CA ALA A 377 -4.78 7.05 2.94
C ALA A 377 -4.14 6.58 1.62
N ALA A 378 -3.35 7.44 0.97
CA ALA A 378 -2.56 7.06 -0.20
C ALA A 378 -1.52 5.97 0.14
N ALA A 379 -0.83 6.09 1.29
CA ALA A 379 0.08 5.07 1.81
C ALA A 379 -0.63 3.77 2.23
N CYS A 380 -1.94 3.83 2.51
CA CYS A 380 -2.80 2.69 2.77
C CYS A 380 -3.40 2.06 1.48
N PHE A 381 -3.05 2.60 0.31
CA PHE A 381 -3.59 2.21 -1.00
C PHE A 381 -5.11 2.35 -1.09
N CYS A 382 -5.66 3.41 -0.50
CA CYS A 382 -7.09 3.73 -0.54
C CYS A 382 -7.31 5.24 -0.82
N ALA A 383 -6.54 5.80 -1.76
CA ALA A 383 -6.60 7.22 -2.10
C ALA A 383 -8.00 7.62 -2.60
N GLU A 384 -8.68 6.72 -3.33
CA GLU A 384 -10.03 6.92 -3.86
C GLU A 384 -11.06 7.31 -2.78
N LEU A 385 -10.94 6.77 -1.57
CA LEU A 385 -11.86 7.09 -0.47
C LEU A 385 -11.77 8.55 -0.03
N VAL A 386 -10.55 9.08 0.02
CA VAL A 386 -10.33 10.49 0.37
C VAL A 386 -10.74 11.41 -0.77
N ILE A 387 -10.44 11.02 -2.01
CA ILE A 387 -10.82 11.77 -3.20
C ILE A 387 -12.34 11.88 -3.30
N PHE A 388 -13.07 10.79 -3.00
CA PHE A 388 -14.53 10.82 -2.89
C PHE A 388 -15.02 11.87 -1.89
N LEU A 389 -14.42 11.95 -0.70
CA LEU A 389 -14.83 12.95 0.29
C LEU A 389 -14.57 14.38 -0.19
N GLN A 390 -13.47 14.62 -0.91
CA GLN A 390 -13.16 15.93 -1.48
C GLN A 390 -14.17 16.32 -2.57
N GLU A 391 -14.46 15.43 -3.50
CA GLU A 391 -15.46 15.66 -4.55
C GLU A 391 -16.87 15.81 -3.97
N TYR A 392 -17.20 15.08 -2.91
CA TYR A 392 -18.48 15.24 -2.20
C TYR A 392 -18.58 16.62 -1.54
N GLN A 393 -17.48 17.15 -0.99
CA GLN A 393 -17.45 18.53 -0.48
C GLN A 393 -17.66 19.55 -1.59
N TYR A 394 -17.04 19.35 -2.74
CA TYR A 394 -17.26 20.20 -3.90
C TYR A 394 -18.74 20.17 -4.34
N LEU A 395 -19.33 18.98 -4.45
CA LEU A 395 -20.74 18.80 -4.76
C LEU A 395 -21.65 19.52 -3.75
N LYS A 396 -21.32 19.44 -2.47
CA LYS A 396 -22.03 20.14 -1.40
C LYS A 396 -21.97 21.67 -1.52
N ILE A 397 -20.83 22.23 -1.91
CA ILE A 397 -20.68 23.67 -2.18
C ILE A 397 -21.58 24.09 -3.35
N LEU A 398 -21.62 23.29 -4.43
CA LEU A 398 -22.50 23.54 -5.57
C LEU A 398 -23.97 23.52 -5.16
N VAL A 399 -24.39 22.55 -4.34
CA VAL A 399 -25.75 22.50 -3.81
C VAL A 399 -26.07 23.73 -2.96
N ALA A 400 -25.17 24.11 -2.05
CA ALA A 400 -25.36 25.30 -1.20
C ALA A 400 -25.51 26.57 -2.04
N HIS A 401 -24.72 26.71 -3.11
CA HIS A 401 -24.81 27.84 -4.03
C HIS A 401 -26.14 27.84 -4.80
N SER A 402 -26.56 26.71 -5.35
CA SER A 402 -27.79 26.61 -6.16
C SER A 402 -29.07 26.72 -5.32
N CYS A 403 -29.04 26.33 -4.04
CA CYS A 403 -30.22 26.34 -3.17
C CYS A 403 -30.34 27.59 -2.28
N THR A 404 -29.29 28.40 -2.16
CA THR A 404 -29.36 29.65 -1.40
C THR A 404 -29.85 30.76 -2.33
N PRO A 405 -31.03 31.37 -2.08
CA PRO A 405 -31.54 32.45 -2.92
C PRO A 405 -30.53 33.60 -2.92
N SER A 406 -29.94 33.86 -4.10
CA SER A 406 -28.96 34.92 -4.33
C SER A 406 -29.52 36.25 -3.87
N ASN A 407 -29.00 36.75 -2.75
CA ASN A 407 -29.19 38.15 -2.36
C ASN A 407 -27.87 38.90 -2.15
N LYS A 408 -26.72 38.30 -2.49
CA LYS A 408 -25.40 38.95 -2.73
C LYS A 408 -24.32 37.91 -2.99
N GLU A 409 -23.41 38.23 -3.91
CA GLU A 409 -22.21 37.44 -4.24
C GLU A 409 -21.36 37.16 -2.99
N VAL A 410 -21.17 35.89 -2.65
CA VAL A 410 -20.27 35.44 -1.58
C VAL A 410 -19.02 34.85 -2.22
N LEU A 411 -17.86 35.44 -1.92
CA LEU A 411 -16.56 34.90 -2.32
C LEU A 411 -16.17 33.71 -1.42
N PRO A 412 -15.66 32.60 -1.98
CA PRO A 412 -15.14 31.49 -1.19
C PRO A 412 -13.83 31.87 -0.47
N PRO A 413 -13.51 31.25 0.69
CA PRO A 413 -12.27 31.48 1.41
C PRO A 413 -11.07 30.95 0.63
N PRO A 414 -9.88 31.57 0.76
CA PRO A 414 -8.68 31.13 0.07
C PRO A 414 -8.21 29.78 0.59
N SER A 415 -8.09 28.79 -0.30
CA SER A 415 -7.40 27.54 0.00
C SER A 415 -5.91 27.80 0.21
N PRO A 416 -5.25 27.22 1.22
CA PRO A 416 -3.81 27.32 1.37
C PRO A 416 -3.12 26.73 0.14
N VAL A 417 -2.20 27.50 -0.47
CA VAL A 417 -1.41 27.06 -1.62
C VAL A 417 -0.44 25.98 -1.19
N LEU A 418 -0.75 24.74 -1.54
CA LEU A 418 0.05 23.56 -1.21
C LEU A 418 1.16 23.38 -2.26
N HIS A 419 2.41 23.62 -1.89
CA HIS A 419 3.54 23.23 -2.72
C HIS A 419 3.95 21.79 -2.39
N ILE A 420 3.56 20.85 -3.26
CA ILE A 420 4.08 19.48 -3.23
C ILE A 420 5.26 19.41 -4.20
N THR A 421 6.46 19.21 -3.66
CA THR A 421 7.66 18.96 -4.47
C THR A 421 7.54 17.63 -5.25
N GLU A 422 8.22 17.50 -6.39
CA GLU A 422 8.21 16.27 -7.20
C GLU A 422 8.54 15.01 -6.36
N THR A 423 9.40 15.17 -5.34
CA THR A 423 9.86 14.11 -4.43
C THR A 423 8.83 13.65 -3.39
N GLY A 424 7.67 14.32 -3.25
CA GLY A 424 6.64 13.92 -2.28
C GLY A 424 6.77 14.58 -0.91
N HIS A 425 7.68 15.52 -0.75
CA HIS A 425 7.69 16.39 0.43
C HIS A 425 6.62 17.48 0.30
N VAL A 426 5.74 17.53 1.30
CA VAL A 426 4.76 18.59 1.51
C VAL A 426 5.43 19.64 2.39
N THR A 427 5.60 20.85 1.88
CA THR A 427 6.12 21.99 2.65
C THR A 427 5.06 23.07 2.67
N PHE A 428 4.64 23.46 3.88
CA PHE A 428 3.78 24.62 4.07
C PHE A 428 4.67 25.87 4.15
N PRO A 429 4.32 26.98 3.47
CA PRO A 429 5.03 28.23 3.64
C PRO A 429 4.87 28.71 5.10
N ASN A 430 5.97 28.72 5.84
CA ASN A 430 6.05 29.35 7.17
C ASN A 430 6.08 30.87 6.99
N ASN A 431 4.97 31.49 6.61
CA ASN A 431 4.87 32.96 6.55
C ASN A 431 4.06 33.45 7.75
N SER A 432 4.78 33.85 8.82
CA SER A 432 4.22 34.52 10.00
C SER A 432 3.94 36.01 9.79
N ASP A 433 4.34 36.59 8.66
CA ASP A 433 4.54 38.06 8.58
C ASP A 433 3.48 38.83 7.75
N LEU A 434 2.39 38.18 7.32
CA LEU A 434 1.38 38.79 6.43
C LEU A 434 0.01 39.07 7.09
N LEU A 435 -0.05 39.11 8.42
CA LEU A 435 -1.29 39.36 9.17
C LEU A 435 -1.26 40.72 9.86
N ASN A 436 -1.35 41.79 9.07
CA ASN A 436 -1.82 43.08 9.56
C ASN A 436 -2.41 43.88 8.40
N THR A 437 -3.57 44.49 8.66
CA THR A 437 -4.30 45.46 7.82
C THR A 437 -5.39 44.88 6.88
N SER A 438 -6.59 44.67 7.43
CA SER A 438 -7.86 45.13 6.82
C SER A 438 -9.05 44.84 7.72
N THR A 439 -9.57 45.90 8.34
CA THR A 439 -10.86 45.93 9.04
C THR A 439 -11.97 46.21 8.02
N ALA A 440 -12.54 45.16 7.44
CA ALA A 440 -13.81 45.22 6.72
C ALA A 440 -14.79 44.22 7.35
N THR A 441 -16.00 44.69 7.65
CA THR A 441 -17.07 43.92 8.29
C THR A 441 -17.60 42.85 7.33
N LEU A 442 -16.95 41.68 7.35
CA LEU A 442 -17.29 40.49 6.57
C LEU A 442 -18.61 39.87 7.04
N VAL A 443 -19.57 39.77 6.12
CA VAL A 443 -20.66 38.80 6.22
C VAL A 443 -20.02 37.41 6.37
N SER A 444 -20.45 36.67 7.39
CA SER A 444 -19.77 35.46 7.87
C SER A 444 -19.61 34.41 6.74
N PRO A 445 -18.38 34.01 6.36
CA PRO A 445 -18.11 33.00 5.33
C PRO A 445 -18.38 31.55 5.81
N THR A 446 -19.31 31.37 6.74
CA THR A 446 -19.53 30.11 7.47
C THR A 446 -20.10 28.98 6.60
N PHE A 447 -20.75 29.29 5.49
CA PHE A 447 -21.31 28.23 4.61
C PHE A 447 -20.24 27.45 3.83
N VAL A 448 -19.05 28.01 3.60
CA VAL A 448 -18.06 27.43 2.67
C VAL A 448 -17.09 26.46 3.36
N THR A 449 -17.15 26.28 4.68
CA THR A 449 -16.19 25.45 5.43
C THR A 449 -16.83 24.34 6.27
N THR A 450 -18.08 23.95 5.96
CA THR A 450 -18.66 22.79 6.65
C THR A 450 -17.84 21.54 6.34
N PRO A 451 -17.42 20.75 7.35
CA PRO A 451 -16.47 19.67 7.16
C PRO A 451 -17.03 18.50 6.35
N CYS A 452 -16.16 17.61 5.88
CA CYS A 452 -16.56 16.42 5.09
C CYS A 452 -17.36 15.37 5.86
N THR A 453 -17.37 15.50 7.18
CA THR A 453 -18.18 14.73 8.11
C THR A 453 -19.64 15.17 8.12
N LYS A 454 -19.98 16.34 7.57
CA LYS A 454 -21.36 16.87 7.50
C LYS A 454 -22.02 16.58 6.16
N SER A 455 -23.28 16.17 6.21
CA SER A 455 -24.06 15.82 5.03
C SER A 455 -24.54 17.07 4.26
N ILE A 456 -25.00 16.88 3.02
CA ILE A 456 -25.61 17.96 2.25
C ILE A 456 -26.89 18.47 2.93
N ALA A 457 -27.74 17.57 3.44
CA ALA A 457 -28.95 17.96 4.17
C ALA A 457 -28.66 18.74 5.47
N GLU A 458 -27.56 18.43 6.16
CA GLU A 458 -27.13 19.17 7.35
C GLU A 458 -26.59 20.57 7.00
N THR A 459 -25.87 20.70 5.88
CA THR A 459 -25.31 21.99 5.44
C THR A 459 -26.37 22.89 4.80
N VAL A 460 -27.31 22.30 4.07
CA VAL A 460 -28.40 23.00 3.36
C VAL A 460 -29.70 22.41 3.86
N THR A 461 -30.26 22.97 4.94
CA THR A 461 -31.49 22.45 5.56
C THR A 461 -32.67 22.35 4.59
N ALA A 462 -32.65 23.15 3.51
CA ALA A 462 -33.67 23.11 2.47
C ALA A 462 -33.49 21.99 1.43
N ALA A 463 -32.35 21.30 1.40
CA ALA A 463 -32.06 20.25 0.43
C ALA A 463 -33.00 19.04 0.54
N SER A 464 -33.70 18.86 1.66
CA SER A 464 -34.68 17.78 1.84
C SER A 464 -36.01 17.99 1.10
N TRP A 465 -36.34 19.22 0.69
CA TRP A 465 -37.62 19.53 0.05
C TRP A 465 -37.52 20.27 -1.28
N ILE A 466 -36.33 20.80 -1.62
CA ILE A 466 -36.11 21.48 -2.91
C ILE A 466 -35.91 20.43 -4.01
N PRO A 467 -36.60 20.52 -5.16
CA PRO A 467 -36.34 19.65 -6.29
C PRO A 467 -34.92 19.89 -6.85
N MET A 468 -34.27 18.82 -7.32
CA MET A 468 -32.91 18.87 -7.86
C MET A 468 -32.76 19.92 -8.97
N PRO A 469 -31.92 20.97 -8.79
CA PRO A 469 -31.61 21.93 -9.84
C PRO A 469 -31.06 21.25 -11.09
N PHE A 470 -31.52 21.67 -12.28
CA PHE A 470 -31.14 21.04 -13.54
C PHE A 470 -29.64 21.15 -13.80
N GLU A 471 -29.03 22.26 -13.37
CA GLU A 471 -27.62 22.58 -13.53
C GLU A 471 -26.70 21.57 -12.83
N LEU A 472 -27.17 20.96 -11.73
CA LEU A 472 -26.38 20.02 -10.94
C LEU A 472 -26.42 18.58 -11.47
N ARG A 473 -27.32 18.26 -12.42
CA ARG A 473 -27.47 16.88 -12.92
C ARG A 473 -26.18 16.34 -13.54
N THR A 474 -25.48 17.18 -14.31
CA THR A 474 -24.21 16.83 -14.94
C THR A 474 -23.15 16.50 -13.89
N ASP A 475 -23.02 17.32 -12.84
CA ASP A 475 -22.06 17.10 -11.76
C ASP A 475 -22.36 15.81 -10.98
N TYR A 476 -23.65 15.52 -10.71
CA TYR A 476 -24.06 14.27 -10.08
C TYR A 476 -23.79 13.05 -10.98
N SER A 477 -24.01 13.14 -12.29
CA SER A 477 -23.68 12.07 -13.24
C SER A 477 -22.18 11.82 -13.30
N THR A 478 -21.37 12.89 -13.38
CA THR A 478 -19.90 12.78 -13.34
C THR A 478 -19.41 12.16 -12.03
N PHE A 479 -20.03 12.51 -10.90
CA PHE A 479 -19.72 11.91 -9.60
C PHE A 479 -20.02 10.41 -9.59
N TYR A 480 -21.14 9.98 -10.17
CA TYR A 480 -21.48 8.57 -10.35
C TYR A 480 -20.44 7.83 -11.20
N GLU A 481 -20.16 8.34 -12.39
CA GLU A 481 -19.19 7.75 -13.32
C GLU A 481 -17.80 7.63 -12.69
N THR A 482 -17.42 8.58 -11.83
CA THR A 482 -16.11 8.59 -11.19
C THR A 482 -15.97 7.54 -10.08
N PHE A 483 -16.97 7.36 -9.22
CA PHE A 483 -16.81 6.55 -8.00
C PHE A 483 -17.65 5.26 -7.96
N PHE A 484 -18.69 5.18 -8.78
CA PHE A 484 -19.64 4.05 -8.77
C PHE A 484 -19.54 3.19 -10.03
N ASP A 485 -19.09 3.72 -11.17
CA ASP A 485 -18.80 2.88 -12.34
C ASP A 485 -17.61 1.96 -12.04
N SER A 486 -17.85 0.64 -12.10
CA SER A 486 -16.84 -0.40 -11.95
C SER A 486 -15.65 -0.28 -12.92
N ASN A 487 -15.81 0.43 -14.05
CA ASN A 487 -14.75 0.66 -15.02
C ASN A 487 -13.88 1.88 -14.68
N SER A 488 -14.30 2.70 -13.71
CA SER A 488 -13.54 3.86 -13.26
C SER A 488 -12.29 3.45 -12.49
N ASP A 489 -11.21 4.21 -12.67
CA ASP A 489 -9.99 4.04 -11.88
C ASP A 489 -10.15 4.45 -10.41
N LEU A 490 -11.19 5.22 -10.09
CA LEU A 490 -11.55 5.67 -8.74
C LEU A 490 -12.78 4.95 -8.18
N ALA A 491 -13.23 3.87 -8.82
CA ALA A 491 -14.37 3.09 -8.37
C ALA A 491 -14.15 2.58 -6.94
N ILE A 492 -15.12 2.84 -6.06
CA ILE A 492 -15.12 2.38 -4.67
C ILE A 492 -15.98 1.12 -4.58
N ASN A 493 -15.50 0.13 -3.82
CA ASN A 493 -16.21 -1.12 -3.62
C ASN A 493 -17.32 -0.98 -2.56
N PHE A 494 -18.45 -0.42 -2.97
CA PHE A 494 -19.64 -0.27 -2.15
C PHE A 494 -20.44 -1.59 -1.98
N PRO A 495 -21.28 -1.71 -0.94
CA PRO A 495 -22.26 -2.77 -0.83
C PRO A 495 -23.18 -2.82 -2.07
N GLY A 496 -23.51 -4.03 -2.54
CA GLY A 496 -24.26 -4.22 -3.77
C GLY A 496 -25.66 -3.59 -3.78
N CYS A 497 -26.33 -3.48 -2.62
CA CYS A 497 -27.62 -2.79 -2.50
C CYS A 497 -27.50 -1.28 -2.69
N LEU A 498 -26.53 -0.65 -2.02
CA LEU A 498 -26.27 0.79 -2.19
C LEU A 498 -25.92 1.12 -3.64
N LEU A 499 -25.09 0.28 -4.28
CA LEU A 499 -24.72 0.44 -5.68
C LEU A 499 -25.91 0.25 -6.62
N SER A 500 -26.80 -0.73 -6.37
CA SER A 500 -27.99 -0.95 -7.20
C SER A 500 -28.96 0.23 -7.13
N ASP A 501 -29.18 0.75 -5.92
CA ASP A 501 -30.15 1.81 -5.68
C ASP A 501 -29.70 3.11 -6.38
N ILE A 502 -28.43 3.50 -6.20
CA ILE A 502 -27.84 4.67 -6.88
C ILE A 502 -27.84 4.47 -8.41
N LYS A 503 -27.48 3.27 -8.89
CA LYS A 503 -27.46 2.98 -10.33
C LYS A 503 -28.84 3.06 -10.96
N GLU A 504 -29.89 2.64 -10.25
CA GLU A 504 -31.28 2.76 -10.71
C GLU A 504 -31.71 4.23 -10.77
N MET A 505 -31.39 5.03 -9.74
CA MET A 505 -31.66 6.48 -9.74
C MET A 505 -30.99 7.21 -10.91
N VAL A 506 -29.72 6.90 -11.20
CA VAL A 506 -28.98 7.51 -12.33
C VAL A 506 -29.56 7.04 -13.68
N LYS A 507 -29.89 5.76 -13.82
CA LYS A 507 -30.46 5.20 -15.05
C LYS A 507 -31.83 5.80 -15.38
N ASP A 508 -32.64 6.06 -14.36
CA ASP A 508 -33.97 6.66 -14.49
C ASP A 508 -33.95 8.20 -14.55
N GLU A 509 -32.76 8.82 -14.50
CA GLU A 509 -32.56 10.28 -14.39
C GLU A 509 -33.27 10.92 -13.17
N LYS A 510 -33.51 10.13 -12.12
CA LYS A 510 -34.16 10.53 -10.86
C LYS A 510 -33.11 10.96 -9.83
N TYR A 511 -32.47 12.10 -10.09
CA TYR A 511 -31.46 12.66 -9.19
C TYR A 511 -32.07 13.31 -7.96
N GLU A 512 -31.49 13.02 -6.79
CA GLU A 512 -31.84 13.64 -5.51
C GLU A 512 -30.59 14.25 -4.87
N LEU A 513 -30.75 15.38 -4.17
CA LEU A 513 -29.62 16.09 -3.53
C LEU A 513 -28.91 15.25 -2.45
N THR A 514 -29.57 14.23 -1.91
CA THR A 514 -29.07 13.38 -0.84
C THR A 514 -28.70 11.96 -1.30
N MET A 515 -28.76 11.66 -2.61
CA MET A 515 -28.59 10.28 -3.11
C MET A 515 -27.22 9.64 -2.79
N TYR A 516 -26.21 10.45 -2.45
CA TYR A 516 -24.87 9.98 -2.09
C TYR A 516 -24.58 9.99 -0.57
N GLU A 517 -25.55 10.32 0.29
CA GLU A 517 -25.31 10.42 1.74
C GLU A 517 -24.94 9.07 2.37
N GLU A 518 -25.62 7.98 2.00
CA GLU A 518 -25.31 6.64 2.50
C GLU A 518 -23.92 6.19 2.03
N ALA A 519 -23.54 6.50 0.79
CA ALA A 519 -22.21 6.22 0.27
C ALA A 519 -21.11 6.99 1.01
N ARG A 520 -21.34 8.27 1.34
CA ARG A 520 -20.42 9.06 2.16
C ARG A 520 -20.20 8.44 3.54
N GLU A 521 -21.27 8.02 4.20
CA GLU A 521 -21.17 7.35 5.51
C GLU A 521 -20.38 6.04 5.41
N GLU A 522 -20.59 5.25 4.36
CA GLU A 522 -19.79 4.04 4.13
C GLU A 522 -18.31 4.38 3.89
N VAL A 523 -17.98 5.43 3.12
CA VAL A 523 -16.60 5.89 2.91
C VAL A 523 -15.95 6.34 4.22
N LEU A 524 -16.65 7.13 5.05
CA LEU A 524 -16.16 7.53 6.38
C LEU A 524 -15.90 6.32 7.27
N ASN A 525 -16.79 5.33 7.25
CA ASN A 525 -16.62 4.08 7.99
C ASN A 525 -15.42 3.27 7.48
N LEU A 526 -15.20 3.19 6.17
CA LEU A 526 -14.05 2.52 5.58
C LEU A 526 -12.73 3.20 5.96
N LEU A 527 -12.68 4.54 5.91
CA LEU A 527 -11.51 5.32 6.32
C LEU A 527 -11.23 5.14 7.81
N TYR A 528 -12.26 5.25 8.66
CA TYR A 528 -12.12 5.05 10.10
C TYR A 528 -11.57 3.66 10.44
N ARG A 529 -12.11 2.60 9.82
CA ARG A 529 -11.72 1.21 10.12
C ARG A 529 -10.35 0.85 9.59
N ASN A 530 -10.02 1.26 8.37
CA ASN A 530 -8.83 0.77 7.67
C ASN A 530 -7.63 1.71 7.80
N THR A 531 -7.86 3.01 7.91
CA THR A 531 -6.80 4.03 7.75
C THR A 531 -6.52 4.74 9.07
N PHE A 532 -7.55 5.04 9.87
CA PHE A 532 -7.37 5.87 11.06
C PHE A 532 -6.39 5.29 12.09
N GLU A 533 -6.43 3.99 12.38
CA GLU A 533 -5.45 3.40 13.29
C GLU A 533 -4.00 3.55 12.79
N ARG A 534 -3.78 3.45 11.49
CA ARG A 534 -2.45 3.61 10.91
C ARG A 534 -2.02 5.07 10.90
N PHE A 535 -2.97 5.98 10.68
CA PHE A 535 -2.73 7.40 10.84
C PHE A 535 -2.26 7.75 12.25
N LEU A 536 -2.91 7.20 13.29
CA LEU A 536 -2.46 7.37 14.68
C LEU A 536 -1.03 6.85 14.92
N LYS A 537 -0.66 5.73 14.28
CA LYS A 537 0.71 5.19 14.37
C LYS A 537 1.73 6.05 13.62
N MET A 538 1.35 6.62 12.48
CA MET A 538 2.24 7.43 11.64
C MET A 538 2.41 8.87 12.16
N TYR A 539 1.36 9.47 12.72
CA TYR A 539 1.30 10.89 13.07
C TYR A 539 0.81 11.15 14.50
N GLY A 540 0.98 10.18 15.41
CA GLY A 540 0.50 10.28 16.79
C GLY A 540 1.06 11.51 17.52
N ILE A 541 2.33 11.84 17.28
CA ILE A 541 3.01 12.99 17.89
C ILE A 541 2.32 14.30 17.48
N GLU A 542 1.94 14.46 16.21
CA GLU A 542 1.32 15.70 15.73
C GLU A 542 -0.12 15.86 16.19
N ILE A 543 -0.84 14.75 16.37
CA ILE A 543 -2.18 14.76 16.95
C ILE A 543 -2.13 15.14 18.43
N GLU A 544 -1.13 14.64 19.17
CA GLU A 544 -0.88 15.01 20.57
C GLU A 544 -0.54 16.51 20.68
N LYS A 545 0.31 17.04 19.78
CA LYS A 545 0.63 18.49 19.72
C LYS A 545 -0.60 19.37 19.48
N LYS A 546 -1.62 18.89 18.77
CA LYS A 546 -2.88 19.61 18.52
C LYS A 546 -3.90 19.46 19.65
N GLY A 547 -3.59 18.71 20.72
CA GLY A 547 -4.49 18.50 21.86
C GLY A 547 -5.74 17.66 21.54
N ILE A 548 -5.76 16.97 20.38
CA ILE A 548 -6.89 16.11 19.97
C ILE A 548 -6.83 14.76 20.71
N TYR A 549 -5.63 14.34 21.12
CA TYR A 549 -5.38 13.11 21.85
C TYR A 549 -4.47 13.36 23.04
N ASN A 550 -4.95 13.02 24.24
CA ASN A 550 -4.11 12.88 25.42
C ASN A 550 -3.92 11.39 25.69
N LYS A 551 -2.67 10.93 25.59
CA LYS A 551 -2.26 9.59 25.99
C LYS A 551 -2.25 9.55 27.52
N GLY A 552 -3.43 9.31 28.09
CA GLY A 552 -3.63 9.15 29.52
C GLY A 552 -2.89 7.95 30.09
#